data_AF-A0A6G1FBJ7-F1
#
_entry.id   AF-A0A6G1FBJ7-F1
#
_cell.length_a   1.000
_cell.length_b   1.000
_cell.length_c   1.000
_cell.angle_alpha   90.00
_cell.angle_beta   90.00
_cell.angle_gamma   90.00
#
_symmetry.space_group_name_H-M   'P 1'
#
loop_
_entity.id
_entity.type
_entity.pdbx_description
1 polymer ?
#
loop_
_entity_poly.entity_id
_entity_poly.type
_entity_poly.pdbx_seq_one_letter_code
_entity_poly.pdbx_strand_id
1 'polypeptide(L)'
;MPRRLATTYSGRIAAARPSPAGPSLTVTVAPAPPPTPLDPRGYPLPRRQLVCAAARILRSQASPTPLLDLADYLRTLRITLTAAEASEVVKALYPDPPLALAFFRFAAVSLPGFRHDAFSYNRILALLFRTRADPAEALRLVADMERDGVAGNISTINLLVGMGGGGVEVERCLQLASKWGLRLSGYTYKCIVQAHLRSREVSKGFEVYEEMRRKGYKLDIFAYNMLLDALAKAGMVWLTKLSKYSKI
;
A
#
# COMPACT_ATOMS: atom_id res chain seq x y z
N MET A 1 33.74 -11.96 46.23
CA MET A 1 34.49 -12.10 44.96
C MET A 1 33.57 -11.68 43.80
N PRO A 2 33.73 -10.49 43.19
CA PRO A 2 32.86 -10.08 42.10
C PRO A 2 33.30 -10.75 40.79
N ARG A 3 32.37 -11.43 40.12
CA ARG A 3 32.56 -12.04 38.79
C ARG A 3 32.75 -10.93 37.75
N ARG A 4 33.91 -10.92 37.08
CA ARG A 4 34.16 -10.05 35.92
C ARG A 4 33.30 -10.57 34.76
N LEU A 5 32.35 -9.77 34.31
CA LEU A 5 31.66 -9.99 33.04
C LEU A 5 32.68 -9.74 31.93
N ALA A 6 33.11 -10.79 31.24
CA ALA A 6 33.94 -10.67 30.05
C ALA A 6 33.01 -10.37 28.85
N THR A 7 33.11 -9.16 28.30
CA THR A 7 32.48 -8.81 27.03
C THR A 7 33.45 -9.15 25.90
N THR A 8 33.20 -10.25 25.22
CA THR A 8 33.94 -10.65 24.01
C THR A 8 33.36 -9.91 22.81
N TYR A 9 34.16 -9.09 22.13
CA TYR A 9 33.79 -8.42 20.88
C TYR A 9 34.45 -9.12 19.70
N SER A 10 33.69 -9.37 18.63
CA SER A 10 34.22 -9.83 17.35
C SER A 10 34.21 -8.68 16.34
N GLY A 11 35.38 -8.36 15.78
CA GLY A 11 35.55 -7.32 14.78
C GLY A 11 36.30 -7.87 13.56
N ARG A 12 36.06 -7.29 12.37
CA ARG A 12 36.86 -7.56 11.17
C ARG A 12 37.88 -6.44 10.99
N ILE A 13 39.14 -6.81 10.74
CA ILE A 13 40.21 -5.84 10.44
C ILE A 13 39.97 -5.33 9.02
N ALA A 14 39.73 -4.02 8.89
CA ALA A 14 39.30 -3.41 7.62
C ALA A 14 40.48 -2.97 6.72
N ALA A 15 41.63 -2.60 7.30
CA ALA A 15 42.87 -2.34 6.56
C ALA A 15 44.05 -2.16 7.53
N ALA A 16 45.24 -2.56 7.08
CA ALA A 16 46.52 -2.15 7.68
C ALA A 16 47.13 -1.09 6.74
N ARG A 17 47.25 0.16 7.20
CA ARG A 17 47.97 1.21 6.45
C ARG A 17 49.35 1.41 7.08
N PRO A 18 50.46 1.36 6.31
CA PRO A 18 51.76 1.69 6.86
C PRO A 18 51.78 3.17 7.28
N SER A 19 52.08 3.40 8.55
CA SER A 19 52.26 4.72 9.16
C SER A 19 53.70 4.79 9.68
N PRO A 20 54.37 5.95 9.66
CA PRO A 20 55.73 6.11 10.17
C PRO A 20 55.89 5.79 11.67
N ALA A 21 54.79 5.60 12.41
CA ALA A 21 54.77 5.22 13.83
C ALA A 21 54.53 3.70 14.09
N GLY A 22 54.50 2.87 13.05
CA GLY A 22 54.20 1.43 13.13
C GLY A 22 52.85 1.05 12.49
N PRO A 23 52.56 -0.27 12.33
CA PRO A 23 51.33 -0.72 11.69
C PRO A 23 50.11 -0.36 12.54
N SER A 24 49.22 0.49 11.99
CA SER A 24 47.92 0.81 12.58
C SER A 24 46.85 -0.14 12.05
N LEU A 25 46.17 -0.85 12.95
CA LEU A 25 45.06 -1.76 12.63
C LEU A 25 43.73 -1.04 12.87
N THR A 26 42.95 -0.82 11.82
CA THR A 26 41.58 -0.31 11.96
C THR A 26 40.60 -1.48 12.04
N VAL A 27 39.92 -1.63 13.17
CA VAL A 27 38.87 -2.64 13.37
C VAL A 27 37.50 -1.98 13.22
N THR A 28 36.74 -2.40 12.21
CA THR A 28 35.32 -2.03 12.12
C THR A 28 34.50 -3.02 12.94
N VAL A 29 33.84 -2.52 13.98
CA VAL A 29 32.84 -3.26 14.76
C VAL A 29 31.51 -3.16 14.03
N ALA A 30 30.99 -4.29 13.54
CA ALA A 30 29.63 -4.30 13.02
C ALA A 30 28.65 -4.04 14.17
N PRO A 31 27.66 -3.14 14.04
CA PRO A 31 26.65 -2.95 15.07
C PRO A 31 25.95 -4.29 15.32
N ALA A 32 25.78 -4.65 16.59
CA ALA A 32 25.03 -5.84 16.98
C ALA A 32 23.63 -5.79 16.34
N PRO A 33 23.10 -6.91 15.82
CA PRO A 33 21.73 -6.93 15.32
C PRO A 33 20.76 -6.47 16.41
N PRO A 34 19.68 -5.75 16.06
CA PRO A 34 18.72 -5.29 17.04
C PRO A 34 18.19 -6.49 17.86
N PRO A 35 18.01 -6.32 19.18
CA PRO A 35 17.56 -7.42 20.04
C PRO A 35 16.20 -7.92 19.55
N THR A 36 16.07 -9.23 19.38
CA THR A 36 14.81 -9.87 19.02
C THR A 36 13.79 -9.59 20.13
N PRO A 37 12.55 -9.19 19.78
CA PRO A 37 11.41 -9.20 20.69
C PRO A 37 11.42 -10.42 21.60
N LEU A 38 11.07 -10.27 22.88
CA LEU A 38 10.88 -11.41 23.78
C LEU A 38 9.40 -11.55 24.12
N ASP A 39 8.90 -12.78 24.22
CA ASP A 39 7.57 -13.06 24.76
C ASP A 39 7.53 -12.83 26.29
N PRO A 40 6.36 -12.84 26.94
CA PRO A 40 6.25 -12.67 28.40
C PRO A 40 7.02 -13.72 29.22
N ARG A 41 7.44 -14.83 28.60
CA ARG A 41 8.24 -15.91 29.22
C ARG A 41 9.73 -15.75 28.95
N GLY A 42 10.16 -14.69 28.26
CA GLY A 42 11.55 -14.38 27.98
C GLY A 42 12.13 -15.05 26.73
N TYR A 43 11.32 -15.72 25.90
CA TYR A 43 11.78 -16.36 24.66
C TYR A 43 11.75 -15.40 23.48
N PRO A 44 12.70 -15.48 22.52
CA PRO A 44 12.62 -14.72 21.28
C PRO A 44 11.28 -14.91 20.55
N LEU A 45 10.55 -13.82 20.35
CA LEU A 45 9.27 -13.76 19.67
C LEU A 45 9.50 -13.40 18.18
N PRO A 46 9.26 -14.34 17.25
CA PRO A 46 9.33 -14.05 15.83
C PRO A 46 8.30 -13.00 15.43
N ARG A 47 8.68 -12.06 14.55
CA ARG A 47 7.81 -10.98 14.04
C ARG A 47 6.50 -11.50 13.41
N ARG A 48 6.54 -12.68 12.78
CA ARG A 48 5.33 -13.36 12.28
C ARG A 48 4.35 -13.74 13.40
N GLN A 49 4.86 -14.20 14.54
CA GLN A 49 4.01 -14.55 15.69
C GLN A 49 3.38 -13.29 16.31
N LEU A 50 4.07 -12.15 16.28
CA LEU A 50 3.52 -10.85 16.68
C LEU A 50 2.30 -10.47 15.84
N VAL A 51 2.40 -10.55 14.51
CA VAL A 51 1.28 -10.28 13.58
C VAL A 51 0.10 -11.22 13.85
N CYS A 52 0.36 -12.52 14.00
CA CYS A 52 -0.68 -13.50 14.30
C CYS A 52 -1.33 -13.25 15.67
N ALA A 53 -0.56 -12.84 16.67
CA ALA A 53 -1.08 -12.47 17.98
C ALA A 53 -1.96 -11.23 17.91
N ALA A 54 -1.51 -10.20 17.21
CA ALA A 54 -2.29 -8.98 16.99
C ALA A 54 -3.63 -9.29 16.30
N ALA A 55 -3.62 -10.05 15.21
CA ALA A 55 -4.84 -10.44 14.51
C ALA A 55 -5.80 -11.24 15.39
N ARG A 56 -5.28 -12.12 16.26
CA ARG A 56 -6.10 -12.92 17.19
C ARG A 56 -6.72 -12.05 18.28
N ILE A 57 -5.97 -11.12 18.85
CA ILE A 57 -6.49 -10.16 19.83
C ILE A 57 -7.62 -9.36 19.21
N LEU A 58 -7.40 -8.83 18.00
CA LEU A 58 -8.39 -8.02 17.30
C LEU A 58 -9.69 -8.76 16.95
N ARG A 59 -9.60 -10.07 16.66
CA ARG A 59 -10.75 -10.92 16.35
C ARG A 59 -11.40 -11.56 17.58
N SER A 60 -10.80 -11.39 18.77
CA SER A 60 -11.30 -12.01 19.99
C SER A 60 -12.65 -11.39 20.38
N GLN A 61 -13.64 -12.24 20.62
CA GLN A 61 -14.93 -11.82 21.19
C GLN A 61 -14.90 -11.74 22.72
N ALA A 62 -13.78 -12.10 23.35
CA ALA A 62 -13.67 -12.16 24.81
C ALA A 62 -13.57 -10.77 25.47
N SER A 63 -13.24 -9.72 24.70
CA SER A 63 -13.08 -8.36 25.19
C SER A 63 -13.91 -7.38 24.36
N PRO A 64 -14.59 -6.41 25.01
CA PRO A 64 -15.30 -5.35 24.30
C PRO A 64 -14.36 -4.33 23.66
N THR A 65 -13.07 -4.32 24.02
CA THR A 65 -12.08 -3.31 23.61
C THR A 65 -10.82 -3.91 23.00
N PRO A 66 -10.93 -4.67 21.90
CA PRO A 66 -9.81 -5.43 21.34
C PRO A 66 -8.63 -4.57 20.86
N LEU A 67 -8.88 -3.30 20.49
CA LEU A 67 -7.83 -2.35 20.11
C LEU A 67 -6.96 -1.94 21.31
N LEU A 68 -7.58 -1.71 22.48
CA LEU A 68 -6.84 -1.37 23.71
C LEU A 68 -6.01 -2.56 24.18
N ASP A 69 -6.59 -3.76 24.14
CA ASP A 69 -5.88 -4.99 24.48
C ASP A 69 -4.64 -5.19 23.60
N LEU A 70 -4.73 -4.83 22.31
CA LEU A 70 -3.59 -4.85 21.41
C LEU A 70 -2.51 -3.84 21.83
N ALA A 71 -2.89 -2.59 22.16
CA ALA A 71 -1.91 -1.62 22.64
C ALA A 71 -1.25 -2.05 23.95
N ASP A 72 -2.02 -2.63 24.87
CA ASP A 72 -1.50 -3.15 26.14
C ASP A 72 -0.53 -4.31 25.90
N TYR A 73 -0.90 -5.25 25.03
CA TYR A 73 -0.03 -6.33 24.60
C TYR A 73 1.28 -5.79 24.01
N LEU A 74 1.23 -4.84 23.07
CA LEU A 74 2.42 -4.24 22.47
C LEU A 74 3.29 -3.48 23.49
N ARG A 75 2.66 -2.81 24.46
CA ARG A 75 3.34 -2.09 25.55
C ARG A 75 4.06 -3.05 26.51
N THR A 76 3.45 -4.18 26.85
CA THR A 76 4.11 -5.20 27.69
C THR A 76 5.38 -5.74 27.05
N LEU A 77 5.39 -5.88 25.72
CA LEU A 77 6.56 -6.33 24.96
C LEU A 77 7.55 -5.19 24.66
N ARG A 78 7.18 -3.93 24.93
CA ARG A 78 7.94 -2.71 24.58
C ARG A 78 8.27 -2.63 23.08
N ILE A 79 7.31 -2.99 22.23
CA ILE A 79 7.47 -3.03 20.76
C ILE A 79 6.41 -2.15 20.11
N THR A 80 6.79 -1.47 19.03
CA THR A 80 5.86 -0.83 18.10
C THR A 80 5.82 -1.62 16.79
N LEU A 81 4.66 -1.65 16.15
CA LEU A 81 4.52 -2.33 14.85
C LEU A 81 5.26 -1.55 13.76
N THR A 82 5.72 -2.22 12.71
CA THR A 82 6.10 -1.51 11.47
C THR A 82 4.89 -1.37 10.54
N ALA A 83 4.94 -0.44 9.58
CA ALA A 83 3.89 -0.31 8.56
C ALA A 83 3.66 -1.63 7.79
N ALA A 84 4.71 -2.40 7.52
CA ALA A 84 4.63 -3.72 6.91
C ALA A 84 3.87 -4.74 7.79
N GLU A 85 4.11 -4.74 9.09
CA GLU A 85 3.37 -5.61 10.02
C GLU A 85 1.91 -5.19 10.18
N ALA A 86 1.66 -3.89 10.33
CA ALA A 86 0.30 -3.35 10.34
C ALA A 86 -0.44 -3.74 9.06
N SER A 87 0.24 -3.74 7.91
CA SER A 87 -0.32 -4.22 6.64
C SER A 87 -0.70 -5.71 6.71
N GLU A 88 0.16 -6.57 7.23
CA GLU A 88 -0.15 -7.99 7.40
C GLU A 88 -1.28 -8.24 8.41
N VAL A 89 -1.38 -7.42 9.46
CA VAL A 89 -2.54 -7.43 10.38
C VAL A 89 -3.81 -7.05 9.61
N VAL A 90 -3.84 -5.93 8.86
CA VAL A 90 -4.99 -5.54 8.02
C VAL A 90 -5.40 -6.66 7.06
N LYS A 91 -4.44 -7.32 6.43
CA LYS A 91 -4.71 -8.48 5.56
C LYS A 91 -5.35 -9.64 6.32
N ALA A 92 -4.87 -9.92 7.53
CA ALA A 92 -5.43 -10.94 8.39
C ALA A 92 -6.83 -10.59 8.94
N LEU A 93 -7.28 -9.34 8.82
CA LEU A 93 -8.63 -8.89 9.20
C LEU A 93 -9.65 -9.00 8.06
N TYR A 94 -9.24 -9.33 6.83
CA TYR A 94 -10.17 -9.64 5.75
C TYR A 94 -11.12 -10.80 6.16
N PRO A 95 -12.43 -10.75 5.85
CA PRO A 95 -13.15 -9.76 5.04
C PRO A 95 -13.91 -8.70 5.86
N ASP A 96 -13.35 -8.18 6.97
CA ASP A 96 -14.03 -7.21 7.86
C ASP A 96 -13.47 -5.78 7.71
N PRO A 97 -14.06 -4.92 6.85
CA PRO A 97 -13.63 -3.54 6.66
C PRO A 97 -13.76 -2.66 7.90
N PRO A 98 -14.89 -2.68 8.66
CA PRO A 98 -15.01 -1.89 9.88
C PRO A 98 -13.87 -2.14 10.87
N LEU A 99 -13.56 -3.40 11.17
CA LEU A 99 -12.48 -3.74 12.10
C LEU A 99 -11.10 -3.37 11.54
N ALA A 100 -10.88 -3.60 10.25
CA ALA A 100 -9.63 -3.23 9.58
C ALA A 100 -9.39 -1.72 9.57
N LEU A 101 -10.42 -0.91 9.29
CA LEU A 101 -10.36 0.56 9.35
C LEU A 101 -10.14 1.06 10.77
N ALA A 102 -10.83 0.46 11.75
CA ALA A 102 -10.67 0.82 13.16
C ALA A 102 -9.23 0.55 13.63
N PHE A 103 -8.66 -0.62 13.31
CA PHE A 103 -7.25 -0.92 13.57
C PHE A 103 -6.30 0.03 12.84
N PHE A 104 -6.54 0.31 11.56
CA PHE A 104 -5.69 1.19 10.76
C PHE A 104 -5.61 2.59 11.37
N ARG A 105 -6.76 3.18 11.73
CA ARG A 105 -6.83 4.50 12.38
C ARG A 105 -6.22 4.47 13.79
N PHE A 106 -6.52 3.44 14.57
CA PHE A 106 -5.97 3.25 15.91
C PHE A 106 -4.44 3.18 15.90
N ALA A 107 -3.84 2.45 14.95
CA ALA A 107 -2.40 2.30 14.86
C ALA A 107 -1.69 3.67 14.71
N ALA A 108 -2.24 4.57 13.89
CA ALA A 108 -1.67 5.90 13.66
C ALA A 108 -1.74 6.83 14.88
N VAL A 109 -2.78 6.69 15.72
CA VAL A 109 -3.02 7.59 16.86
C VAL A 109 -2.44 7.04 18.16
N SER A 110 -2.50 5.73 18.36
CA SER A 110 -2.27 5.10 19.67
C SER A 110 -0.92 4.40 19.80
N LEU A 111 -0.24 4.07 18.68
CA LEU A 111 1.06 3.38 18.74
C LEU A 111 2.21 4.40 18.71
N PRO A 112 3.07 4.45 19.74
CA PRO A 112 4.17 5.42 19.80
C PRO A 112 5.12 5.28 18.61
N GLY A 113 5.38 6.40 17.93
CA GLY A 113 6.31 6.49 16.81
C GLY A 113 5.85 5.77 15.53
N PHE A 114 4.64 5.20 15.51
CA PHE A 114 4.11 4.52 14.33
C PHE A 114 3.61 5.53 13.29
N ARG A 115 3.92 5.28 12.02
CA ARG A 115 3.34 6.01 10.88
C ARG A 115 3.04 5.04 9.74
N HIS A 116 1.94 5.31 9.06
CA HIS A 116 1.58 4.61 7.83
C HIS A 116 2.46 5.08 6.67
N ASP A 117 2.61 4.19 5.69
CA ASP A 117 3.28 4.48 4.43
C ASP A 117 2.35 4.13 3.26
N ALA A 118 2.80 4.40 2.03
CA ALA A 118 1.98 4.13 0.85
C ALA A 118 1.58 2.65 0.73
N PHE A 119 2.38 1.73 1.28
CA PHE A 119 2.09 0.30 1.25
C PHE A 119 0.96 -0.07 2.22
N SER A 120 0.97 0.46 3.45
CA SER A 120 -0.10 0.21 4.42
C SER A 120 -1.42 0.85 4.00
N TYR A 121 -1.40 2.06 3.42
CA TYR A 121 -2.58 2.66 2.81
C TYR A 121 -3.13 1.84 1.65
N ASN A 122 -2.28 1.41 0.71
CA ASN A 122 -2.70 0.55 -0.38
C ASN A 122 -3.27 -0.78 0.12
N ARG A 123 -2.79 -1.29 1.25
CA ARG A 123 -3.33 -2.52 1.85
C ARG A 123 -4.77 -2.35 2.31
N ILE A 124 -5.10 -1.28 3.02
CA ILE A 124 -6.47 -1.02 3.47
C ILE A 124 -7.37 -0.67 2.28
N LEU A 125 -6.90 0.13 1.31
CA LEU A 125 -7.64 0.42 0.06
C LEU A 125 -7.94 -0.86 -0.72
N ALA A 126 -6.98 -1.79 -0.82
CA ALA A 126 -7.18 -3.08 -1.48
C ALA A 126 -8.15 -3.99 -0.72
N LEU A 127 -8.25 -3.86 0.61
CA LEU A 127 -9.27 -4.54 1.40
C LEU A 127 -10.66 -3.97 1.07
N LEU A 128 -10.82 -2.64 1.12
CA LEU A 128 -12.07 -1.95 0.77
C LEU A 128 -12.57 -2.31 -0.64
N PHE A 129 -11.66 -2.32 -1.61
CA PHE A 129 -11.97 -2.70 -2.99
C PHE A 129 -12.51 -4.12 -3.09
N ARG A 130 -11.87 -5.09 -2.43
CA ARG A 130 -12.29 -6.51 -2.49
C ARG A 130 -13.62 -6.77 -1.81
N THR A 131 -13.90 -6.05 -0.71
CA THR A 131 -15.16 -6.18 0.02
C THR A 131 -16.28 -5.31 -0.54
N ARG A 132 -16.03 -4.56 -1.63
CA ARG A 132 -16.97 -3.58 -2.20
C ARG A 132 -17.50 -2.60 -1.15
N ALA A 133 -16.61 -2.13 -0.28
CA ALA A 133 -16.95 -1.13 0.72
C ALA A 133 -17.28 0.22 0.06
N ASP A 134 -17.86 1.15 0.83
CA ASP A 134 -18.22 2.48 0.39
C ASP A 134 -17.01 3.23 -0.23
N PRO A 135 -17.09 3.66 -1.51
CA PRO A 135 -16.05 4.48 -2.14
C PRO A 135 -15.69 5.75 -1.37
N ALA A 136 -16.62 6.31 -0.57
CA ALA A 136 -16.33 7.47 0.25
C ALA A 136 -15.27 7.20 1.32
N GLU A 137 -15.17 5.98 1.87
CA GLU A 137 -14.07 5.61 2.78
C GLU A 137 -12.72 5.61 2.07
N ALA A 138 -12.68 5.14 0.82
CA ALA A 138 -11.45 5.17 0.03
C ALA A 138 -10.97 6.61 -0.22
N LEU A 139 -11.89 7.53 -0.48
CA LEU A 139 -11.58 8.96 -0.65
C LEU A 139 -11.14 9.62 0.65
N ARG A 140 -11.74 9.25 1.80
CA ARG A 140 -11.27 9.68 3.13
C ARG A 140 -9.83 9.21 3.39
N LEU A 141 -9.52 7.95 3.06
CA LEU A 141 -8.15 7.43 3.20
C LEU A 141 -7.15 8.18 2.32
N VAL A 142 -7.53 8.60 1.12
CA VAL A 142 -6.65 9.44 0.28
C VAL A 142 -6.41 10.81 0.92
N ALA A 143 -7.44 11.43 1.52
CA ALA A 143 -7.26 12.68 2.25
C ALA A 143 -6.35 12.48 3.48
N ASP A 144 -6.50 11.36 4.19
CA ASP A 144 -5.59 10.98 5.28
C ASP A 144 -4.15 10.80 4.77
N MET A 145 -3.93 10.16 3.62
CA MET A 145 -2.59 10.04 3.00
C MET A 145 -1.96 11.41 2.76
N GLU A 146 -2.73 12.35 2.20
CA GLU A 146 -2.23 13.71 1.93
C GLU A 146 -1.91 14.48 3.21
N ARG A 147 -2.76 14.37 4.25
CA ARG A 147 -2.52 14.96 5.56
C ARG A 147 -1.26 14.39 6.21
N ASP A 148 -1.06 13.09 6.07
CA ASP A 148 0.07 12.38 6.67
C ASP A 148 1.37 12.55 5.83
N GLY A 149 1.31 13.30 4.71
CA GLY A 149 2.46 13.57 3.84
C GLY A 149 2.89 12.37 2.99
N VAL A 150 2.00 11.39 2.81
CA VAL A 150 2.26 10.14 2.10
C VAL A 150 1.72 10.25 0.67
N ALA A 151 2.62 10.30 -0.32
CA ALA A 151 2.23 10.22 -1.72
C ALA A 151 1.82 8.78 -2.08
N GLY A 152 0.70 8.65 -2.81
CA GLY A 152 0.31 7.37 -3.39
C GLY A 152 1.15 6.97 -4.60
N ASN A 153 0.87 5.78 -5.13
CA ASN A 153 1.53 5.26 -6.33
C ASN A 153 0.50 4.79 -7.37
N ILE A 154 0.97 4.24 -8.50
CA ILE A 154 0.08 3.77 -9.57
C ILE A 154 -0.90 2.70 -9.08
N SER A 155 -0.53 1.86 -8.12
CA SER A 155 -1.47 0.90 -7.52
C SER A 155 -2.58 1.59 -6.75
N THR A 156 -2.29 2.70 -6.05
CA THR A 156 -3.30 3.54 -5.39
C THR A 156 -4.33 4.05 -6.42
N ILE A 157 -3.86 4.63 -7.53
CA ILE A 157 -4.72 5.14 -8.61
C ILE A 157 -5.58 4.02 -9.20
N ASN A 158 -4.99 2.87 -9.50
CA ASN A 158 -5.74 1.73 -10.07
C ASN A 158 -6.83 1.23 -9.12
N LEU A 159 -6.57 1.19 -7.80
CA LEU A 159 -7.56 0.82 -6.79
C LEU A 159 -8.71 1.83 -6.75
N LEU A 160 -8.41 3.13 -6.74
CA LEU A 160 -9.42 4.19 -6.70
C LEU A 160 -10.29 4.18 -7.96
N VAL A 161 -9.70 4.08 -9.15
CA VAL A 161 -10.43 3.96 -10.43
C VAL A 161 -11.30 2.70 -10.43
N GLY A 162 -10.82 1.60 -9.85
CA GLY A 162 -11.59 0.36 -9.74
C GLY A 162 -12.76 0.43 -8.75
N MET A 163 -12.62 1.20 -7.67
CA MET A 163 -13.67 1.44 -6.67
C MET A 163 -14.68 2.51 -7.13
N GLY A 164 -14.23 3.49 -7.91
CA GLY A 164 -15.03 4.60 -8.41
C GLY A 164 -16.10 4.13 -9.40
N GLY A 165 -17.31 4.69 -9.24
CA GLY A 165 -18.46 4.39 -10.09
C GLY A 165 -18.49 5.11 -11.43
N GLY A 166 -17.44 5.87 -11.81
CA GLY A 166 -17.39 6.57 -13.09
C GLY A 166 -16.64 7.89 -13.15
N GLY A 167 -16.90 8.63 -14.24
CA GLY A 167 -16.20 9.82 -14.71
C GLY A 167 -15.68 10.74 -13.63
N VAL A 168 -16.56 11.30 -12.81
CA VAL A 168 -16.17 12.29 -11.77
C VAL A 168 -15.08 11.77 -10.83
N GLU A 169 -15.13 10.47 -10.48
CA GLU A 169 -14.12 9.82 -9.65
C GLU A 169 -12.81 9.56 -10.42
N VAL A 170 -12.91 9.29 -11.73
CA VAL A 170 -11.75 9.13 -12.62
C VAL A 170 -10.98 10.44 -12.77
N GLU A 171 -11.67 11.56 -13.02
CA GLU A 171 -10.99 12.85 -13.19
C GLU A 171 -10.24 13.26 -11.92
N ARG A 172 -10.81 12.99 -10.74
CA ARG A 172 -10.12 13.17 -9.46
C ARG A 172 -8.88 12.27 -9.35
N CYS A 173 -8.97 11.00 -9.79
CA CYS A 173 -7.82 10.09 -9.81
C CYS A 173 -6.70 10.59 -10.73
N LEU A 174 -7.04 11.18 -11.89
CA LEU A 174 -6.07 11.78 -12.81
C LEU A 174 -5.37 13.00 -12.19
N GLN A 175 -6.12 13.85 -11.49
CA GLN A 175 -5.56 14.98 -10.74
C GLN A 175 -4.59 14.52 -9.66
N LEU A 176 -4.96 13.47 -8.89
CA LEU A 176 -4.07 12.87 -7.90
C LEU A 176 -2.80 12.30 -8.52
N ALA A 177 -2.92 11.60 -9.66
CA ALA A 177 -1.77 11.07 -10.38
C ALA A 177 -0.81 12.19 -10.82
N SER A 178 -1.34 13.31 -11.33
CA SER A 178 -0.55 14.49 -11.67
C SER A 178 0.12 15.11 -10.44
N LYS A 179 -0.64 15.31 -9.35
CA LYS A 179 -0.16 15.86 -8.09
C LYS A 179 0.98 15.05 -7.47
N TRP A 180 0.91 13.72 -7.56
CA TRP A 180 1.95 12.81 -7.07
C TRP A 180 3.06 12.54 -8.11
N GLY A 181 3.06 13.23 -9.26
CA GLY A 181 4.09 13.07 -10.30
C GLY A 181 4.10 11.69 -10.95
N LEU A 182 2.97 10.99 -10.95
CA LEU A 182 2.86 9.61 -11.42
C LEU A 182 2.65 9.54 -12.92
N ARG A 183 3.40 8.65 -13.57
CA ARG A 183 3.20 8.31 -14.98
C ARG A 183 2.24 7.14 -15.11
N LEU A 184 1.08 7.39 -15.73
CA LEU A 184 0.08 6.37 -15.97
C LEU A 184 0.68 5.22 -16.80
N SER A 185 0.33 3.99 -16.41
CA SER A 185 0.71 2.79 -17.13
C SER A 185 -0.39 2.38 -18.12
N GLY A 186 -0.07 1.54 -19.11
CA GLY A 186 -1.09 0.97 -20.01
C GLY A 186 -2.21 0.24 -19.25
N TYR A 187 -1.89 -0.39 -18.12
CA TYR A 187 -2.90 -0.99 -17.23
C TYR A 187 -3.80 0.06 -16.59
N THR A 188 -3.24 1.19 -16.14
CA THR A 188 -4.02 2.31 -15.58
C THR A 188 -4.98 2.90 -16.62
N TYR A 189 -4.50 3.14 -17.84
CA TYR A 189 -5.36 3.57 -18.94
C TYR A 189 -6.50 2.59 -19.20
N LYS A 190 -6.21 1.28 -19.23
CA LYS A 190 -7.23 0.25 -19.36
C LYS A 190 -8.29 0.34 -18.26
N CYS A 191 -7.88 0.50 -16.99
CA CYS A 191 -8.81 0.66 -15.87
C CYS A 191 -9.70 1.90 -16.05
N ILE A 192 -9.12 3.02 -16.51
CA ILE A 192 -9.87 4.26 -16.74
C ILE A 192 -10.90 4.11 -17.88
N VAL A 193 -10.50 3.51 -19.02
CA VAL A 193 -11.43 3.20 -20.12
C VAL A 193 -12.59 2.36 -19.58
N GLN A 194 -12.28 1.28 -18.85
CA GLN A 194 -13.31 0.40 -18.26
C GLN A 194 -14.25 1.15 -17.30
N ALA A 195 -13.73 2.09 -16.51
CA ALA A 195 -14.54 2.91 -15.61
C ALA A 195 -15.53 3.79 -16.38
N HIS A 196 -15.09 4.55 -17.38
CA HIS A 196 -16.01 5.38 -18.20
C HIS A 196 -17.06 4.54 -18.93
N LEU A 197 -16.68 3.39 -19.47
CA LEU A 197 -17.63 2.49 -20.16
C LEU A 197 -18.70 1.95 -19.21
N ARG A 198 -18.34 1.61 -17.97
CA ARG A 198 -19.30 1.17 -16.94
C ARG A 198 -20.31 2.26 -16.58
N SER A 199 -19.90 3.52 -16.65
CA SER A 199 -20.72 4.69 -16.32
C SER A 199 -21.47 5.25 -17.52
N ARG A 200 -21.46 4.53 -18.66
CA ARG A 200 -22.09 4.93 -19.91
C ARG A 200 -21.54 6.23 -20.51
N GLU A 201 -20.34 6.66 -20.10
CA GLU A 201 -19.64 7.82 -20.65
C GLU A 201 -18.76 7.39 -21.83
N VAL A 202 -19.38 6.83 -22.87
CA VAL A 202 -18.69 6.14 -23.96
C VAL A 202 -17.72 7.06 -24.72
N SER A 203 -18.10 8.32 -24.94
CA SER A 203 -17.26 9.32 -25.61
C SER A 203 -15.95 9.57 -24.86
N LYS A 204 -16.01 9.82 -23.54
CA LYS A 204 -14.82 9.98 -22.69
C LYS A 204 -13.97 8.70 -22.67
N GLY A 205 -14.60 7.54 -22.56
CA GLY A 205 -13.90 6.25 -22.63
C GLY A 205 -13.12 6.07 -23.95
N PHE A 206 -13.68 6.53 -25.07
CA PHE A 206 -13.02 6.51 -26.37
C PHE A 206 -11.87 7.53 -26.47
N GLU A 207 -12.02 8.74 -25.92
CA GLU A 207 -10.95 9.74 -25.86
C GLU A 207 -9.72 9.23 -25.08
N VAL A 208 -9.95 8.62 -23.92
CA VAL A 208 -8.88 8.00 -23.12
C VAL A 208 -8.22 6.86 -23.87
N TYR A 209 -8.99 6.07 -24.63
CA TYR A 209 -8.45 5.02 -25.48
C TYR A 209 -7.55 5.58 -26.61
N GLU A 210 -7.96 6.67 -27.26
CA GLU A 210 -7.15 7.34 -28.28
C GLU A 210 -5.86 7.92 -27.69
N GLU A 211 -5.92 8.48 -26.47
CA GLU A 211 -4.71 8.92 -25.76
C GLU A 211 -3.76 7.76 -25.44
N MET A 212 -4.31 6.67 -24.90
CA MET A 212 -3.58 5.44 -24.61
C MET A 212 -2.85 4.93 -25.87
N ARG A 213 -3.53 4.92 -27.02
CA ARG A 213 -2.99 4.50 -28.32
C ARG A 213 -1.88 5.43 -28.80
N ARG A 214 -2.05 6.75 -28.68
CA ARG A 214 -1.04 7.75 -29.05
C ARG A 214 0.24 7.61 -28.23
N LYS A 215 0.11 7.22 -26.96
CA LYS A 215 1.23 6.93 -26.05
C LYS A 215 1.86 5.54 -26.27
N GLY A 216 1.41 4.78 -27.28
CA GLY A 216 1.97 3.49 -27.66
C GLY A 216 1.45 2.29 -26.87
N TYR A 217 0.45 2.49 -26.00
CA TYR A 217 -0.18 1.39 -25.26
C TYR A 217 -1.31 0.75 -26.08
N LYS A 218 -1.56 -0.54 -25.83
CA LYS A 218 -2.62 -1.31 -26.50
C LYS A 218 -3.61 -1.85 -25.47
N LEU A 219 -4.90 -1.76 -25.78
CA LEU A 219 -5.90 -2.50 -25.03
C LEU A 219 -5.73 -4.00 -25.28
N ASP A 220 -6.12 -4.80 -24.31
CA ASP A 220 -6.28 -6.23 -24.54
C ASP A 220 -7.62 -6.53 -25.22
N ILE A 221 -7.76 -7.76 -25.73
CA ILE A 221 -8.94 -8.22 -26.47
C ILE A 221 -10.21 -8.02 -25.63
N PHE A 222 -10.14 -8.28 -24.33
CA PHE A 222 -11.27 -8.10 -23.42
C PHE A 222 -11.73 -6.65 -23.34
N ALA A 223 -10.82 -5.69 -23.14
CA ALA A 223 -11.19 -4.28 -23.08
C ALA A 223 -11.64 -3.73 -24.44
N TYR A 224 -11.09 -4.23 -25.55
CA TYR A 224 -11.57 -3.91 -26.89
C TYR A 224 -13.02 -4.34 -27.10
N ASN A 225 -13.37 -5.58 -26.71
CA ASN A 225 -14.73 -6.09 -26.84
C ASN A 225 -15.72 -5.26 -26.01
N MET A 226 -15.33 -4.85 -24.80
CA MET A 226 -16.15 -3.95 -23.98
C MET A 226 -16.38 -2.59 -24.66
N LEU A 227 -15.34 -2.01 -25.26
CA LEU A 227 -15.43 -0.72 -25.95
C LEU A 227 -16.36 -0.81 -27.18
N LEU A 228 -16.24 -1.88 -27.97
CA LEU A 228 -17.10 -2.11 -29.13
C LEU A 228 -18.56 -2.31 -28.75
N ASP A 229 -18.83 -3.11 -27.72
CA ASP A 229 -20.19 -3.32 -27.20
C ASP A 229 -20.81 -2.00 -26.71
N ALA A 230 -20.04 -1.19 -25.97
CA ALA A 230 -20.49 0.12 -25.50
C ALA A 230 -20.77 1.10 -26.66
N LEU A 231 -19.90 1.15 -27.67
CA LEU A 231 -20.08 2.00 -28.86
C LEU A 231 -21.28 1.55 -29.71
N ALA A 232 -21.50 0.24 -29.84
CA ALA A 232 -22.67 -0.31 -30.52
C ALA A 232 -23.97 0.09 -29.82
N LYS A 233 -24.02 -0.04 -28.50
CA LYS A 233 -25.18 0.37 -27.68
C LYS A 233 -25.43 1.88 -27.72
N ALA A 234 -24.38 2.68 -27.86
CA ALA A 234 -24.49 4.14 -27.99
C ALA A 234 -24.83 4.61 -29.43
N GLY A 235 -24.95 3.71 -30.41
CA GLY A 235 -25.12 4.09 -31.82
C GLY A 235 -23.90 4.79 -32.44
N MET A 236 -22.75 4.76 -31.75
CA MET A 236 -21.52 5.48 -32.12
C MET A 236 -20.51 4.61 -32.87
N VAL A 237 -20.99 3.55 -33.54
CA VAL A 237 -20.14 2.58 -34.26
C VAL A 237 -19.26 3.27 -35.31
N TRP A 238 -19.70 4.40 -35.88
CA TRP A 238 -18.94 5.18 -36.87
C TRP A 238 -17.62 5.74 -36.33
N LEU A 239 -17.49 6.02 -35.03
CA LEU A 239 -16.23 6.52 -34.43
C LEU A 239 -15.10 5.50 -34.57
N THR A 240 -15.42 4.20 -34.57
CA THR A 240 -14.43 3.13 -34.81
C THR A 240 -13.91 3.11 -36.25
N LYS A 241 -14.76 3.51 -37.21
CA LYS A 241 -14.41 3.56 -38.64
C LYS A 241 -13.54 4.77 -38.95
N LEU A 242 -13.80 5.93 -38.33
CA LEU A 242 -13.06 7.17 -38.58
C LEU A 242 -11.58 7.10 -38.18
N SER A 243 -11.21 6.32 -37.14
CA SER A 243 -9.78 6.19 -36.77
C SER A 243 -8.94 5.41 -37.81
N LYS A 244 -9.57 4.62 -38.71
CA LYS A 244 -8.88 4.00 -39.85
C LYS A 244 -8.67 4.96 -41.03
N TYR A 245 -9.47 6.02 -41.14
CA TYR A 245 -9.41 6.99 -42.25
C TYR A 245 -8.66 8.29 -41.92
N SER A 246 -8.23 8.50 -40.66
CA SER A 246 -7.40 9.64 -40.24
C SER A 246 -5.88 9.45 -40.43
N LYS A 247 -5.46 8.40 -41.15
CA LYS A 247 -4.06 8.17 -41.55
C LYS A 247 -3.93 8.06 -43.07
N ILE A 248 -4.46 9.07 -43.78
CA ILE A 248 -4.09 9.37 -45.15
C ILE A 248 -3.67 10.83 -45.17
#